data_AF-A0A178AE57-F1
#
_entry.id   AF-A0A178AE57-F1
#
_cell.length_a   1.000
_cell.length_b   1.000
_cell.length_c   1.000
_cell.angle_alpha   90.00
_cell.angle_beta   90.00
_cell.angle_gamma   90.00
#
_symmetry.space_group_name_H-M   'P 1'
#
loop_
_entity.id
_entity.type
_entity.pdbx_description
1 polymer ?
#
loop_
_entity_poly.entity_id
_entity_poly.type
_entity_poly.pdbx_seq_one_letter_code
_entity_poly.pdbx_strand_id
1 'polypeptide(L)'
;MQFTTGVIALFSVLSSTGLAANVFSSFLDANGAQIGTTNFDVGNDGCFSVGRASQVSFSQAGPTETADGPYCLSGFTEGGCSGDPEASQQFQNVDVRGRVYQLDQGINGAGSFRWNLGAC
;
A
#
# COMPACT_ATOMS: atom_id res chain seq x y z
N MET A 1 34.75 5.90 43.15
CA MET A 1 34.59 5.62 41.70
C MET A 1 33.10 5.38 41.46
N GLN A 2 32.43 6.33 40.82
CA GLN A 2 31.03 6.17 40.40
C GLN A 2 31.02 5.37 39.09
N PHE A 3 30.27 4.27 39.05
CA PHE A 3 29.81 3.70 37.79
C PHE A 3 28.29 3.81 37.79
N THR A 4 27.81 4.70 36.94
CA THR A 4 26.39 4.93 36.66
C THR A 4 25.83 3.75 35.87
N THR A 5 24.87 3.07 36.47
CA THR A 5 24.06 2.02 35.85
C THR A 5 23.11 2.66 34.83
N GLY A 6 23.33 2.40 33.54
CA GLY A 6 22.39 2.76 32.47
C GLY A 6 21.61 1.52 32.03
N VAL A 7 20.29 1.54 32.19
CA VAL A 7 19.37 0.44 31.87
C VAL A 7 18.43 0.88 30.72
N ILE A 8 18.04 -0.09 29.87
CA ILE A 8 16.85 -0.14 28.96
C ILE A 8 16.98 0.76 27.70
N ALA A 9 16.74 0.32 26.46
CA ALA A 9 15.60 -0.46 25.99
C ALA A 9 15.90 -1.39 24.81
N LEU A 10 15.38 -2.61 24.94
CA LEU A 10 15.22 -3.59 23.88
C LEU A 10 14.04 -3.12 23.00
N PHE A 11 14.31 -2.52 21.83
CA PHE A 11 13.29 -2.37 20.81
C PHE A 11 13.15 -3.70 20.07
N SER A 12 12.40 -4.62 20.67
CA SER A 12 11.78 -5.71 19.92
C SER A 12 10.77 -5.09 18.96
N VAL A 13 11.25 -4.66 17.80
CA VAL A 13 10.41 -4.46 16.64
C VAL A 13 9.87 -5.84 16.34
N LEU A 14 8.65 -6.12 16.80
CA LEU A 14 7.84 -7.16 16.21
C LEU A 14 7.67 -6.76 14.75
N SER A 15 8.59 -7.22 13.90
CA SER A 15 8.26 -7.54 12.52
C SER A 15 7.29 -8.71 12.59
N SER A 16 6.06 -8.43 13.02
CA SER A 16 4.91 -9.21 12.64
C SER A 16 4.86 -9.08 11.13
N THR A 17 5.58 -9.96 10.44
CA THR A 17 5.19 -10.44 9.13
C THR A 17 3.87 -11.16 9.37
N GLY A 18 2.83 -10.37 9.64
CA GLY A 18 1.46 -10.82 9.56
C GLY A 18 1.38 -11.47 8.20
N LEU A 19 1.13 -12.77 8.22
CA LEU A 19 0.86 -13.58 7.04
C LEU A 19 0.09 -12.68 6.09
N ALA A 20 0.67 -12.29 4.96
CA ALA A 20 -0.07 -11.56 3.96
C ALA A 20 -1.17 -12.51 3.49
N ALA A 21 -2.30 -12.52 4.19
CA ALA A 21 -3.57 -12.87 3.58
C ALA A 21 -3.57 -12.09 2.27
N ASN A 22 -3.79 -12.76 1.14
CA ASN A 22 -3.63 -12.14 -0.18
C ASN A 22 -4.53 -10.90 -0.25
N VAL A 23 -3.98 -9.74 0.10
CA VAL A 23 -4.67 -8.46 0.07
C VAL A 23 -4.48 -7.98 -1.35
N PHE A 24 -5.59 -7.77 -2.03
CA PHE A 24 -5.59 -7.26 -3.37
C PHE A 24 -6.14 -5.84 -3.37
N SER A 25 -5.53 -5.01 -4.18
CA SER A 25 -5.97 -3.65 -4.48
C SER A 25 -6.69 -3.63 -5.83
N SER A 26 -7.76 -2.84 -5.91
CA SER A 26 -8.44 -2.51 -7.16
C SER A 26 -8.36 -1.01 -7.35
N PHE A 27 -7.81 -0.56 -8.47
CA PHE A 27 -7.75 0.86 -8.80
C PHE A 27 -9.05 1.29 -9.45
N LEU A 28 -9.56 2.46 -9.05
CA LEU A 28 -10.79 3.02 -9.58
C LEU A 28 -10.57 4.42 -10.13
N ASP A 29 -11.41 4.79 -11.09
CA ASP A 29 -11.47 6.13 -11.64
C ASP A 29 -12.13 7.11 -10.66
N ALA A 30 -12.22 8.39 -11.05
CA ALA A 30 -12.85 9.42 -10.23
C ALA A 30 -14.35 9.15 -9.93
N ASN A 31 -15.02 8.33 -10.72
CA ASN A 31 -16.42 7.95 -10.55
C ASN A 31 -16.60 6.68 -9.69
N GLY A 32 -15.50 6.05 -9.25
CA GLY A 32 -15.52 4.80 -8.50
C GLY A 32 -15.69 3.56 -9.37
N ALA A 33 -15.51 3.66 -10.70
CA ALA A 33 -15.49 2.50 -11.58
C ALA A 33 -14.09 1.87 -11.58
N GLN A 34 -14.00 0.55 -11.42
CA GLN A 34 -12.72 -0.15 -11.49
C GLN A 34 -12.05 0.06 -12.86
N ILE A 35 -10.77 0.38 -12.84
CA ILE A 35 -9.94 0.53 -14.04
C ILE A 35 -9.38 -0.83 -14.40
N GLY A 36 -9.82 -1.36 -15.54
CA GLY A 36 -9.52 -2.73 -15.94
C GLY A 36 -10.30 -3.76 -15.13
N THR A 37 -9.82 -5.00 -15.12
CA THR A 37 -10.46 -6.14 -14.44
C THR A 37 -9.51 -6.87 -13.48
N THR A 38 -8.32 -6.32 -13.29
CA THR A 38 -7.25 -6.94 -12.52
C THR A 38 -7.26 -6.39 -11.10
N ASN A 39 -7.20 -7.29 -10.13
CA ASN A 39 -6.90 -6.95 -8.75
C ASN A 39 -5.40 -7.22 -8.53
N PHE A 40 -4.69 -6.27 -7.95
CA PHE A 40 -3.24 -6.32 -7.79
C PHE A 40 -2.89 -6.74 -6.38
N ASP A 41 -2.11 -7.82 -6.24
CA ASP A 41 -1.58 -8.25 -4.95
C ASP A 41 -0.70 -7.14 -4.36
N VAL A 42 -1.05 -6.69 -3.16
CA VAL A 42 -0.32 -5.64 -2.43
C VAL A 42 1.05 -6.13 -1.95
N GLY A 43 1.26 -7.44 -1.89
CA GLY A 43 2.57 -8.05 -1.65
C GLY A 43 3.46 -8.16 -2.89
N ASN A 44 2.96 -7.85 -4.08
CA ASN A 44 3.74 -7.87 -5.31
C ASN A 44 4.47 -6.53 -5.49
N ASP A 45 5.80 -6.57 -5.42
CA ASP A 45 6.70 -5.42 -5.62
C ASP A 45 6.97 -5.11 -7.11
N GLY A 46 6.33 -5.85 -8.00
CA GLY A 46 6.32 -5.59 -9.43
C GLY A 46 5.64 -4.26 -9.78
N CYS A 47 6.12 -3.64 -10.84
CA CYS A 47 5.49 -2.48 -11.43
C CYS A 47 4.26 -2.86 -12.26
N PHE A 48 3.22 -2.05 -12.21
CA PHE A 48 2.07 -2.18 -13.10
C PHE A 48 1.55 -0.81 -13.56
N SER A 49 1.14 -0.74 -14.83
CA SER A 49 0.62 0.48 -15.46
C SER A 49 -0.89 0.55 -15.32
N VAL A 50 -1.39 1.56 -14.63
CA VAL A 50 -2.83 1.83 -14.46
C VAL A 50 -3.06 3.32 -14.64
N GLY A 51 -3.39 3.73 -15.86
CA GLY A 51 -3.62 5.15 -16.12
C GLY A 51 -4.91 5.66 -15.45
N ARG A 52 -4.88 6.90 -14.98
CA ARG A 52 -6.06 7.67 -14.49
C ARG A 52 -6.69 7.17 -13.19
N ALA A 53 -5.98 6.36 -12.41
CA ALA A 53 -6.48 5.97 -11.10
C ALA A 53 -6.57 7.18 -10.18
N SER A 54 -7.73 7.39 -9.56
CA SER A 54 -7.94 8.41 -8.55
C SER A 54 -8.28 7.81 -7.19
N GLN A 55 -8.58 6.52 -7.16
CA GLN A 55 -9.09 5.81 -6.00
C GLN A 55 -8.50 4.40 -5.95
N VAL A 56 -8.48 3.82 -4.76
CA VAL A 56 -8.12 2.42 -4.54
C VAL A 56 -9.08 1.79 -3.53
N SER A 57 -9.44 0.53 -3.74
CA SER A 57 -10.16 -0.29 -2.77
C SER A 57 -9.38 -1.57 -2.49
N PHE A 58 -9.60 -2.15 -1.33
CA PHE A 58 -8.93 -3.37 -0.90
C PHE A 58 -9.92 -4.51 -0.77
N SER A 59 -9.41 -5.72 -1.02
CA SER A 59 -10.13 -6.98 -0.85
C SER A 59 -9.16 -8.05 -0.37
N GLN A 60 -9.67 -9.09 0.27
CA GLN A 60 -8.87 -10.28 0.57
C GLN A 60 -9.77 -11.50 0.66
N ALA A 61 -9.18 -12.67 0.51
CA ALA A 61 -9.88 -13.91 0.81
C ALA A 61 -9.83 -14.19 2.32
N GLY A 62 -10.99 -14.39 2.94
CA GLY A 62 -11.10 -14.78 4.35
C GLY A 62 -12.17 -14.01 5.12
N PRO A 63 -12.39 -14.36 6.39
CA PRO A 63 -13.42 -13.73 7.22
C PRO A 63 -13.00 -12.38 7.80
N THR A 64 -11.71 -12.03 7.76
CA THR A 64 -11.23 -10.79 8.36
C THR A 64 -11.65 -9.59 7.51
N GLU A 65 -12.17 -8.56 8.17
CA GLU A 65 -12.75 -7.37 7.54
C GLU A 65 -11.75 -6.23 7.38
N THR A 66 -10.57 -6.37 7.96
CA THR A 66 -9.52 -5.37 7.96
C THR A 66 -8.18 -6.05 7.69
N ALA A 67 -7.33 -5.38 6.92
CA ALA A 67 -5.94 -5.73 6.75
C ALA A 67 -5.06 -4.69 7.44
N ASP A 68 -4.19 -5.16 8.32
CA ASP A 68 -3.46 -4.28 9.25
C ASP A 68 -2.45 -3.38 8.52
N GLY A 69 -1.80 -3.88 7.47
CA GLY A 69 -0.70 -3.18 6.80
C GLY A 69 0.53 -3.01 7.71
N PRO A 70 1.38 -1.99 7.51
CA PRO A 70 1.26 -0.93 6.50
C PRO A 70 1.61 -1.38 5.07
N TYR A 71 0.99 -0.72 4.10
CA TYR A 71 1.24 -0.87 2.67
C TYR A 71 1.58 0.49 2.07
N CYS A 72 2.69 0.59 1.35
CA CYS A 72 3.12 1.81 0.68
C CYS A 72 2.85 1.70 -0.82
N LEU A 73 1.99 2.58 -1.35
CA LEU A 73 1.75 2.73 -2.78
C LEU A 73 2.63 3.84 -3.32
N SER A 74 3.52 3.52 -4.24
CA SER A 74 4.31 4.50 -4.97
C SER A 74 3.69 4.79 -6.34
N GLY A 75 3.53 6.06 -6.69
CA GLY A 75 3.06 6.49 -8.01
C GLY A 75 4.22 6.97 -8.89
N PHE A 76 4.13 6.66 -10.17
CA PHE A 76 5.09 7.02 -11.22
C PHE A 76 4.36 7.78 -12.34
N THR A 77 4.87 8.95 -12.78
CA THR A 77 4.23 9.74 -13.85
C THR A 77 4.15 8.94 -15.15
N GLU A 78 5.23 8.25 -15.50
CA GLU A 78 5.30 7.42 -16.71
C GLU A 78 4.74 6.01 -16.47
N GLY A 79 4.32 5.36 -17.55
CA GLY A 79 3.96 3.95 -17.51
C GLY A 79 5.20 3.05 -17.45
N GLY A 80 5.12 1.91 -16.76
CA GLY A 80 6.16 0.89 -16.77
C GLY A 80 7.32 1.10 -15.80
N CYS A 81 7.10 1.80 -14.68
CA CYS A 81 8.00 2.10 -13.55
C CYS A 81 9.49 1.75 -13.78
N SER A 82 10.24 2.79 -14.09
CA SER A 82 11.69 2.88 -13.90
C SER A 82 11.97 4.28 -13.34
N GLY A 83 13.00 4.41 -12.49
CA GLY A 83 13.32 5.68 -11.80
C GLY A 83 12.70 5.80 -10.41
N ASP A 84 12.72 7.01 -9.86
CA ASP A 84 12.19 7.32 -8.53
C ASP A 84 10.69 7.66 -8.60
N PRO A 85 9.89 7.24 -7.60
CA PRO A 85 8.49 7.62 -7.54
C PRO A 85 8.35 9.10 -7.19
N GLU A 86 7.39 9.79 -7.80
CA GLU A 86 7.15 11.22 -7.50
C GLU A 86 6.49 11.41 -6.14
N ALA A 87 5.66 10.45 -5.73
CA ALA A 87 5.01 10.46 -4.43
C ALA A 87 4.68 9.03 -3.99
N SER A 88 4.35 8.89 -2.71
CA SER A 88 3.84 7.64 -2.16
C SER A 88 2.78 7.91 -1.10
N GLN A 89 1.88 6.95 -0.93
CA GLN A 89 0.81 7.00 0.05
C GLN A 89 0.79 5.72 0.87
N GLN A 90 0.78 5.87 2.19
CA GLN A 90 0.68 4.75 3.12
C GLN A 90 -0.77 4.41 3.42
N PHE A 91 -1.06 3.12 3.44
CA PHE A 91 -2.33 2.54 3.84
C PHE A 91 -2.11 1.63 5.05
N GLN A 92 -2.94 1.79 6.08
CA GLN A 92 -2.90 0.99 7.29
C GLN A 92 -4.32 0.77 7.81
N ASN A 93 -4.59 -0.38 8.42
CA ASN A 93 -5.92 -0.77 8.90
C ASN A 93 -6.99 -0.59 7.81
N VAL A 94 -6.72 -1.11 6.61
CA VAL A 94 -7.62 -0.95 5.47
C VAL A 94 -8.81 -1.90 5.57
N ASP A 95 -10.00 -1.40 5.27
CA ASP A 95 -11.20 -2.23 5.17
C ASP A 95 -11.18 -2.95 3.82
N VAL A 96 -11.28 -4.29 3.89
CA VAL A 96 -11.18 -5.19 2.73
C VAL A 96 -12.56 -5.63 2.20
N ARG A 97 -13.64 -4.99 2.64
CA ARG A 97 -15.02 -5.22 2.20
C ARG A 97 -15.46 -4.22 1.14
N GLY A 98 -14.50 -3.62 0.41
CA GLY A 98 -14.77 -2.70 -0.69
C GLY A 98 -14.89 -1.23 -0.27
N ARG A 99 -14.35 -0.83 0.89
CA ARG A 99 -14.17 0.59 1.19
C ARG A 99 -13.24 1.21 0.14
N VAL A 100 -13.62 2.40 -0.29
CA VAL A 100 -12.86 3.19 -1.26
C VAL A 100 -12.03 4.25 -0.55
N TYR A 101 -10.78 4.37 -0.97
CA TYR A 101 -9.80 5.34 -0.50
C TYR A 101 -9.42 6.26 -1.65
N GLN A 102 -9.38 7.57 -1.40
CA GLN A 102 -8.91 8.53 -2.38
C GLN A 102 -7.38 8.50 -2.44
N LEU A 103 -6.85 8.55 -3.66
CA LEU A 103 -5.42 8.70 -3.88
C LEU A 103 -5.00 10.15 -3.63
N ASP A 104 -3.91 10.33 -2.90
CA ASP A 104 -3.34 11.65 -2.62
C ASP A 104 -2.93 12.35 -3.91
N GLN A 105 -2.92 13.69 -3.90
CA GLN A 105 -2.68 14.50 -5.08
C GLN A 105 -1.39 14.13 -5.83
N GLY A 106 -0.35 13.66 -5.13
CA GLY A 106 0.93 13.28 -5.73
C GLY A 106 0.91 11.97 -6.52
N ILE A 107 -0.04 11.06 -6.25
CA ILE A 107 -0.15 9.77 -6.95
C ILE A 107 -1.48 9.61 -7.70
N ASN A 108 -2.41 10.55 -7.54
CA ASN A 108 -3.65 10.60 -8.30
C ASN A 108 -3.36 10.86 -9.78
N GLY A 109 -3.84 9.97 -10.64
CA GLY A 109 -3.64 10.05 -12.08
C GLY A 109 -2.25 9.61 -12.55
N ALA A 110 -1.44 8.98 -11.69
CA ALA A 110 -0.14 8.42 -12.09
C ALA A 110 -0.27 7.43 -13.26
N GLY A 111 0.81 7.29 -14.04
CA GLY A 111 0.87 6.40 -15.21
C GLY A 111 1.14 4.95 -14.82
N SER A 112 1.90 4.72 -13.75
CA SER A 112 2.12 3.41 -13.17
C SER A 112 2.30 3.46 -11.66
N PHE A 113 2.23 2.28 -11.04
CA PHE A 113 2.25 2.12 -9.60
C PHE A 113 3.10 0.91 -9.20
N ARG A 114 3.57 0.95 -7.95
CA ARG A 114 4.23 -0.18 -7.29
C ARG A 114 3.81 -0.24 -5.83
N TRP A 115 3.49 -1.43 -5.35
CA TRP A 115 3.29 -1.67 -3.93
C TRP A 115 4.60 -2.05 -3.25
N ASN A 116 4.78 -1.58 -2.02
CA ASN A 116 5.82 -2.07 -1.12
C ASN A 116 5.17 -2.42 0.22
N LEU A 117 5.54 -3.57 0.79
CA LEU A 117 5.14 -3.91 2.15
C LEU A 117 5.94 -3.05 3.14
N GLY A 118 5.26 -2.46 4.11
CA GLY A 118 5.87 -1.56 5.08
C GLY A 118 5.37 -0.13 4.96
N ALA A 119 5.97 0.73 5.77
CA ALA A 119 5.72 2.17 5.75
C ALA A 119 6.29 2.80 4.47
N CYS A 120 5.68 3.92 4.06
CA CYS A 120 6.38 4.91 3.26
C CYS A 120 7.30 5.74 4.20
#